data_AF-A0A2N7Q6N2-F1
#
_entry.id   AF-A0A2N7Q6N2-F1
#
_cell.length_a   1.000
_cell.length_b   1.000
_cell.length_c   1.000
_cell.angle_alpha   90.00
_cell.angle_beta   90.00
_cell.angle_gamma   90.00
#
_symmetry.space_group_name_H-M   'P 1'
#
loop_
_entity.id
_entity.type
_entity.pdbx_description
1 polymer ?
#
loop_
_entity_poly.entity_id
_entity_poly.type
_entity_poly.pdbx_seq_one_letter_code
_entity_poly.pdbx_strand_id
1 'polypeptide(L)'
;PIPYFVPTGKEPLYLKHIGVYAYTKEFLDKFISLPPGDLEASEKLEQLRALEYGYKIAVTVVPKDVPEVDTPEDLEYIKTLKEV
;
A
#
# COMPACT_ATOMS: atom_id res chain seq x y z
N PRO A 1 -2.41 -8.84 10.31
CA PRO A 1 -1.57 -8.34 11.43
C PRO A 1 -0.23 -7.80 10.93
N ILE A 2 0.02 -6.50 11.11
CA ILE A 2 1.36 -5.91 10.93
C ILE A 2 2.31 -6.60 11.92
N PRO A 3 3.40 -7.26 11.47
CA PRO A 3 4.32 -7.93 12.36
C PRO A 3 4.96 -6.95 13.34
N TYR A 4 4.81 -7.21 14.64
CA TYR A 4 5.48 -6.44 15.67
C TYR A 4 6.98 -6.83 15.72
N PHE A 5 7.86 -5.84 15.78
CA PHE A 5 9.29 -6.07 15.85
C PHE A 5 9.68 -6.64 17.22
N VAL A 6 10.32 -7.81 17.22
CA VAL A 6 10.96 -8.39 18.41
C VAL A 6 12.45 -8.04 18.38
N PRO A 7 12.99 -7.31 19.38
CA PRO A 7 14.39 -6.89 19.39
C PRO A 7 15.35 -8.08 19.42
N THR A 8 16.10 -8.27 18.33
CA THR A 8 17.09 -9.37 18.17
C THR A 8 18.52 -8.85 17.91
N GLY A 9 18.77 -7.56 18.17
CA GLY A 9 20.08 -6.92 17.97
C GLY A 9 20.35 -6.40 16.55
N LYS A 10 19.46 -6.67 15.58
CA LYS A 10 19.47 -6.05 14.25
C LYS A 10 18.26 -5.14 14.11
N GLU A 11 18.48 -3.90 13.67
CA GLU A 11 17.39 -2.99 13.33
C GLU A 11 16.59 -3.52 12.12
N PRO A 12 15.26 -3.50 12.18
CA PRO A 12 14.42 -3.93 11.08
C PRO A 12 14.43 -2.89 9.96
N LEU A 13 14.38 -3.37 8.72
CA LEU A 13 14.13 -2.51 7.56
C LEU A 13 12.63 -2.23 7.47
N TYR A 14 12.25 -0.95 7.60
CA TYR A 14 10.88 -0.51 7.39
C TYR A 14 10.69 0.02 5.96
N LEU A 15 9.66 -0.45 5.29
CA LEU A 15 9.22 0.05 3.99
C LEU A 15 7.77 0.51 4.10
N LYS A 16 7.48 1.73 3.63
CA LYS A 16 6.11 2.25 3.50
C LYS A 16 5.52 1.71 2.20
N HIS A 17 4.32 1.16 2.26
CA HIS A 17 3.56 0.83 1.05
C HIS A 17 3.00 2.11 0.44
N ILE A 18 3.18 2.29 -0.86
CA ILE A 18 2.60 3.41 -1.62
C ILE A 18 1.39 2.86 -2.37
N GLY A 19 0.23 3.50 -2.21
CA GLY A 19 -1.07 3.06 -2.74
C GLY A 19 -1.24 3.16 -4.26
N VAL A 20 -0.17 2.93 -5.03
CA VAL A 20 -0.18 2.89 -6.49
C VAL A 20 -0.15 1.45 -6.95
N TYR A 21 -1.16 1.07 -7.73
CA TYR A 21 -1.32 -0.30 -8.20
C TYR A 21 -1.43 -0.36 -9.73
N ALA A 22 -0.96 -1.47 -10.30
CA ALA A 22 -1.19 -1.82 -11.69
C ALA A 22 -1.87 -3.19 -11.74
N TYR A 23 -3.03 -3.25 -12.38
CA TYR A 23 -3.82 -4.47 -12.54
C TYR A 23 -4.04 -4.76 -14.02
N THR A 24 -4.05 -6.04 -14.40
CA THR A 24 -4.64 -6.42 -15.69
C THR A 24 -6.15 -6.37 -15.57
N LYS A 25 -6.82 -6.15 -16.71
CA LYS A 25 -8.28 -6.15 -16.75
C LYS A 25 -8.85 -7.48 -16.24
N GLU A 26 -8.31 -8.61 -16.69
CA GLU A 26 -8.84 -9.92 -16.30
C GLU A 26 -8.67 -10.19 -14.80
N PHE A 27 -7.58 -9.69 -14.20
CA PHE A 27 -7.38 -9.83 -12.77
C PHE A 27 -8.31 -8.92 -11.97
N LEU A 28 -8.50 -7.67 -12.41
CA LEU A 28 -9.39 -6.74 -11.73
C LEU A 28 -10.83 -7.29 -11.69
N ASP A 29 -11.32 -7.83 -12.82
CA ASP A 29 -12.65 -8.45 -12.91
C ASP A 29 -12.79 -9.65 -11.95
N LYS A 30 -11.73 -10.44 -11.77
CA LYS A 30 -11.69 -11.51 -10.77
C LYS A 30 -11.68 -10.96 -9.35
N PHE A 31 -10.81 -9.99 -9.06
CA PHE A 31 -10.60 -9.43 -7.72
C PHE A 31 -11.89 -8.85 -7.13
N ILE A 32 -12.66 -8.12 -7.93
CA ILE A 32 -13.94 -7.54 -7.48
C ILE A 32 -15.02 -8.60 -7.21
N SER A 33 -14.91 -9.79 -7.81
CA SER A 33 -15.85 -10.91 -7.59
C SER A 33 -15.54 -11.73 -6.33
N LEU A 34 -14.34 -11.56 -5.76
CA LEU A 34 -13.96 -12.25 -4.54
C LEU A 34 -14.70 -11.64 -3.34
N PRO A 35 -15.30 -12.46 -2.46
CA PRO A 35 -15.81 -11.99 -1.18
C PRO A 35 -14.72 -11.28 -0.36
N PRO A 36 -15.06 -10.26 0.44
CA PRO A 36 -14.12 -9.65 1.37
C PRO A 36 -13.48 -10.70 2.27
N GLY A 37 -12.17 -10.57 2.49
CA GLY A 37 -11.41 -11.46 3.35
C GLY A 37 -11.47 -11.05 4.83
N ASP A 38 -11.10 -11.96 5.73
CA ASP A 38 -11.07 -11.69 7.16
C ASP A 38 -9.96 -10.70 7.51
N LEU A 39 -8.80 -10.81 6.85
CA LEU A 39 -7.68 -9.89 7.07
C LEU A 39 -7.98 -8.51 6.49
N GLU A 40 -8.57 -8.45 5.30
CA GLU A 40 -9.08 -7.18 4.75
C GLU A 40 -10.02 -6.49 5.73
N ALA A 41 -11.01 -7.22 6.27
CA ALA A 41 -12.00 -6.64 7.17
C ALA A 41 -11.39 -6.15 8.49
N SER A 42 -10.42 -6.90 9.01
CA SER A 42 -9.74 -6.63 10.29
C SER A 42 -8.74 -5.49 10.20
N GLU A 43 -7.96 -5.43 9.12
CA GLU A 43 -6.89 -4.43 8.92
C GLU A 43 -7.34 -3.21 8.11
N LYS A 44 -8.51 -3.28 7.46
CA LYS A 44 -9.01 -2.28 6.51
C LYS A 44 -8.07 -2.05 5.32
N LEU A 45 -7.50 -3.15 4.81
CA LEU A 45 -6.54 -3.16 3.71
C LEU A 45 -7.02 -4.09 2.58
N GLU A 46 -7.48 -3.50 1.47
CA GLU A 46 -8.05 -4.21 0.32
C GLU A 46 -7.09 -5.21 -0.33
N GLN A 47 -5.78 -4.89 -0.36
CA GLN A 47 -4.76 -5.73 -0.99
C GLN A 47 -4.58 -7.06 -0.26
N LEU A 48 -5.00 -7.17 1.00
CA LEU A 48 -4.95 -8.42 1.75
C LEU A 48 -5.91 -9.46 1.18
N ARG A 49 -7.04 -9.05 0.57
CA ARG A 49 -7.96 -9.97 -0.10
C ARG A 49 -7.24 -10.74 -1.20
N ALA A 50 -6.40 -10.09 -1.99
CA ALA A 50 -5.65 -10.77 -3.04
C ALA A 50 -4.71 -11.85 -2.45
N LEU A 51 -4.04 -11.53 -1.34
CA LEU A 51 -3.14 -12.47 -0.66
C LEU A 51 -3.90 -13.64 -0.02
N GLU A 52 -5.05 -13.39 0.61
CA GLU A 52 -5.90 -14.40 1.25
C GLU A 52 -6.40 -15.45 0.24
N TYR A 53 -6.75 -15.01 -0.97
CA TYR A 53 -7.18 -15.90 -2.06
C TYR A 53 -6.00 -16.49 -2.87
N GLY A 54 -4.76 -16.36 -2.39
CA GLY A 54 -3.58 -17.02 -2.95
C GLY A 54 -2.96 -16.33 -4.17
N TYR A 55 -3.35 -15.09 -4.46
CA TYR A 55 -2.71 -14.30 -5.51
C TYR A 55 -1.43 -13.65 -5.00
N LYS A 56 -0.53 -13.32 -5.93
CA LYS A 56 0.75 -12.67 -5.63
C LYS A 56 0.69 -11.21 -6.02
N ILE A 57 1.30 -10.36 -5.19
CA ILE A 57 1.47 -8.94 -5.46
C ILE A 57 2.96 -8.71 -5.71
N ALA A 58 3.30 -8.21 -6.90
CA ALA A 58 4.65 -7.74 -7.18
C ALA A 58 4.84 -6.34 -6.59
N VAL A 59 5.96 -6.12 -5.91
CA VAL A 59 6.31 -4.82 -5.31
C VAL A 59 7.73 -4.44 -5.68
N THR A 60 8.00 -3.15 -5.78
CA THR A 60 9.34 -2.59 -6.00
C THR A 60 9.58 -1.40 -5.10
N VAL A 61 10.84 -1.14 -4.74
CA VAL A 61 11.22 0.02 -3.94
C VAL A 61 11.45 1.20 -4.85
N VAL A 62 10.85 2.33 -4.53
CA VAL A 62 11.08 3.61 -5.21
C VAL A 62 12.01 4.51 -4.39
N PRO A 63 12.83 5.36 -5.03
CA PRO A 63 13.86 6.13 -4.32
C PRO A 63 13.32 7.34 -3.56
N LYS A 64 12.07 7.76 -3.81
CA LYS A 64 11.44 8.93 -3.19
C LYS A 64 10.03 8.60 -2.74
N ASP A 65 9.66 9.14 -1.58
CA ASP A 65 8.27 9.18 -1.15
C ASP A 65 7.47 10.13 -2.04
N VAL A 66 6.17 9.90 -2.13
CA VAL A 66 5.25 10.73 -2.90
C VAL A 66 4.44 11.55 -1.89
N PRO A 67 4.50 12.89 -1.93
CA PRO A 67 3.68 13.69 -1.03
C PRO A 67 2.20 13.52 -1.39
N GLU A 68 1.40 13.22 -0.37
CA GLU A 68 -0.05 13.02 -0.45
C GLU A 68 -0.73 14.37 -0.13
N VAL A 69 -1.88 14.66 -0.75
CA VAL A 69 -2.62 15.91 -0.55
C VAL A 69 -4.02 15.58 -0.06
N ASP A 70 -4.21 15.68 1.25
CA ASP A 70 -5.50 15.39 1.90
C ASP A 70 -6.08 16.61 2.61
N THR A 71 -5.25 17.61 2.90
CA THR A 71 -5.61 18.86 3.60
C THR A 71 -5.29 20.11 2.78
N PRO A 72 -5.93 21.26 3.06
CA PRO A 72 -5.55 22.53 2.46
C PRO A 72 -4.07 22.89 2.68
N GLU A 73 -3.52 22.53 3.84
CA GLU A 73 -2.12 22.74 4.18
C GLU A 73 -1.18 21.92 3.29
N ASP A 74 -1.54 20.68 2.95
CA ASP A 74 -0.76 19.84 2.03
C ASP A 74 -0.70 20.47 0.63
N LEU A 75 -1.80 21.09 0.19
CA LEU A 75 -1.84 21.80 -1.09
C LEU A 75 -0.89 23.00 -1.09
N GLU A 76 -0.86 23.78 -0.01
CA GLU A 76 0.09 24.89 0.13
C GLU A 76 1.54 24.38 0.15
N TYR A 77 1.80 23.27 0.84
CA TYR A 77 3.11 22.62 0.83
C TYR A 77 3.54 22.19 -0.58
N ILE A 78 2.68 21.50 -1.32
CA ILE A 78 2.95 21.08 -2.71
C ILE A 78 3.26 22.29 -3.60
N LYS A 79 2.53 23.41 -3.47
CA LYS A 79 2.82 24.63 -4.26
C LYS A 79 4.21 25.20 -4.00
N THR A 80 4.79 24.98 -2.81
CA THR A 80 6.18 25.40 -2.51
C THR A 80 7.22 24.49 -3.14
N LEU A 81 6.87 23.24 -3.46
CA LEU A 81 7.68 22.34 -4.26
C LEU A 81 7.59 22.82 -5.72
N LYS A 82 8.38 23.85 -6.05
CA LYS A 82 8.47 24.42 -7.41
C LYS A 82 8.57 23.30 -8.45
N GLU A 83 7.83 23.49 -9.55
CA GLU A 83 7.81 22.65 -10.74
C GLU A 83 9.21 22.10 -11.08
N VAL A 84 9.30 20.77 -11.21
CA VAL A 84 10.45 20.06 -11.80
C VAL A 84 10.47 20.33 -13.30
#